data_AF-A0A7Y9WWL2-F1
#
_entry.id   AF-A0A7Y9WWL2-F1
#
_cell.length_a   1.000
_cell.length_b   1.000
_cell.length_c   1.000
_cell.angle_alpha   90.00
_cell.angle_beta   90.00
_cell.angle_gamma   90.00
#
_symmetry.space_group_name_H-M   'P 1'
#
loop_
_entity.id
_entity.type
_entity.pdbx_description
1 polymer ?
#
loop_
_entity_poly.entity_id
_entity_poly.type
_entity_poly.pdbx_seq_one_letter_code
_entity_poly.pdbx_strand_id
1 'polypeptide(L)'
;MRINVEEPRAAERFWEGMREVAAAAARHQDPGLYHSIVKIGRAALAQGVELVPSSGLFLECPVCEVLPGQRCVNAPRHPLQDNILHAERTELAEKALRGEVPFPHPLR
;
A
#
# COMPACT_ATOMS: atom_id res chain seq x y z
N MET A 1 -21.87 16.89 1.54
CA MET A 1 -20.55 16.81 0.86
C MET A 1 -20.80 16.44 -0.59
N ARG A 2 -20.39 17.26 -1.56
CA ARG A 2 -20.40 16.87 -2.98
C ARG A 2 -19.05 16.21 -3.29
N ILE A 3 -19.08 14.99 -3.79
CA ILE A 3 -17.88 14.30 -4.26
C ILE A 3 -17.65 14.75 -5.70
N ASN A 4 -16.51 15.39 -5.97
CA ASN A 4 -16.11 15.66 -7.34
C ASN A 4 -15.68 14.33 -7.96
N VAL A 5 -16.42 13.90 -8.99
CA VAL A 5 -16.10 12.67 -9.74
C VAL A 5 -15.10 12.93 -10.88
N GLU A 6 -14.87 14.19 -11.23
CA GLU A 6 -13.85 14.61 -12.19
C GLU A 6 -12.58 15.03 -11.43
N GLU A 7 -11.91 14.05 -10.79
CA GLU A 7 -10.62 14.25 -10.14
C GLU A 7 -9.49 13.84 -11.10
N PRO A 8 -8.71 14.80 -11.66
CA PRO A 8 -7.66 14.50 -12.64
C PRO A 8 -6.57 13.57 -12.12
N ARG A 9 -6.38 13.50 -10.79
CA ARG A 9 -5.43 12.62 -10.13
C ARG A 9 -6.13 11.54 -9.30
N ALA A 10 -7.28 11.04 -9.77
CA ALA A 10 -8.16 10.17 -9.00
C ALA A 10 -7.45 8.96 -8.39
N ALA A 11 -6.63 8.26 -9.17
CA ALA A 11 -5.87 7.11 -8.69
C ALA A 11 -4.86 7.51 -7.60
N GLU A 12 -4.09 8.58 -7.82
CA GLU A 12 -3.12 9.06 -6.83
C GLU A 12 -3.78 9.53 -5.54
N ARG A 13 -4.90 10.27 -5.64
CA ARG A 13 -5.69 10.74 -4.50
C ARG A 13 -6.34 9.59 -3.73
N PHE A 14 -6.81 8.56 -4.44
CA PHE A 14 -7.34 7.35 -3.82
C PHE A 14 -6.25 6.68 -2.96
N TRP A 15 -5.07 6.43 -3.54
CA TRP A 15 -3.98 5.78 -2.81
C TRP A 15 -3.39 6.68 -1.72
N GLU A 16 -3.38 8.00 -1.90
CA GLU A 16 -3.03 8.98 -0.86
C GLU A 16 -3.96 8.89 0.34
N GLY A 17 -5.28 8.95 0.13
CA GLY A 17 -6.26 8.81 1.21
C GLY A 17 -6.13 7.46 1.91
N MET A 18 -5.90 6.37 1.17
CA MET A 18 -5.64 5.05 1.75
C MET A 18 -4.41 5.04 2.66
N ARG A 19 -3.35 5.80 2.31
CA ARG A 19 -2.13 5.91 3.13
C ARG A 19 -2.36 6.73 4.39
N GLU A 20 -3.14 7.80 4.30
CA GLU A 20 -3.51 8.62 5.45
C GLU A 20 -4.30 7.81 6.47
N VAL A 21 -5.26 7.00 6.00
CA VAL A 21 -6.04 6.09 6.84
C VAL A 21 -5.14 4.99 7.42
N ALA A 22 -4.20 4.44 6.64
CA ALA A 22 -3.22 3.46 7.13
C ALA A 22 -2.30 4.04 8.22
N ALA A 23 -1.86 5.29 8.06
CA ALA A 23 -1.08 5.99 9.07
C ALA A 23 -1.90 6.23 10.34
N ALA A 24 -3.19 6.54 10.23
CA ALA A 24 -4.08 6.64 11.37
C ALA A 24 -4.27 5.28 12.07
N ALA A 25 -4.49 4.21 11.29
CA ALA A 25 -4.58 2.84 11.81
C ALA A 25 -3.33 2.45 12.60
N ALA A 26 -2.14 2.82 12.09
CA ALA A 26 -0.86 2.62 12.78
C ALA A 26 -0.83 3.35 14.14
N ARG A 27 -1.14 4.65 14.12
CA ARG A 27 -1.09 5.51 15.32
C ARG A 27 -2.03 5.04 16.42
N HIS A 28 -3.20 4.55 16.03
CA HIS A 28 -4.23 4.09 16.97
C HIS A 28 -4.16 2.58 17.25
N GLN A 29 -3.20 1.86 16.65
CA GLN A 29 -3.07 0.41 16.73
C GLN A 29 -4.39 -0.30 16.44
N ASP A 30 -5.10 0.14 15.41
CA ASP A 30 -6.44 -0.36 15.05
C ASP A 30 -6.34 -1.43 13.95
N PRO A 31 -6.35 -2.73 14.31
CA PRO A 31 -6.29 -3.81 13.33
C PRO A 31 -7.57 -3.92 12.48
N GLY A 32 -8.71 -3.40 12.95
CA GLY A 32 -9.96 -3.39 12.18
C GLY A 32 -9.90 -2.38 11.02
N LEU A 33 -9.28 -1.23 11.28
CA LEU A 33 -9.03 -0.22 10.25
C LEU A 33 -8.04 -0.75 9.20
N TYR A 34 -6.98 -1.46 9.61
CA TYR A 34 -6.06 -2.12 8.69
C TYR A 34 -6.74 -3.11 7.75
N HIS A 35 -7.59 -3.99 8.30
CA HIS A 35 -8.35 -4.94 7.47
C HIS A 35 -9.28 -4.22 6.49
N SER A 36 -9.90 -3.12 6.90
CA SER A 36 -10.79 -2.33 6.05
C SER A 36 -10.03 -1.70 4.88
N ILE A 37 -8.83 -1.17 5.13
CA ILE A 37 -7.94 -0.64 4.07
C ILE A 37 -7.57 -1.76 3.09
N VAL A 38 -7.14 -2.93 3.56
CA VAL A 38 -6.81 -4.04 2.66
C VAL A 38 -8.02 -4.45 1.80
N LYS A 39 -9.21 -4.53 2.41
CA LYS A 39 -10.46 -4.84 1.70
C LYS A 39 -10.78 -3.81 0.61
N ILE A 40 -10.67 -2.52 0.93
CA ILE A 40 -10.92 -1.43 -0.02
C ILE A 40 -9.91 -1.46 -1.17
N GLY A 41 -8.63 -1.65 -0.86
CA GLY A 41 -7.56 -1.76 -1.86
C GLY A 41 -7.81 -2.90 -2.85
N ARG A 42 -8.12 -4.11 -2.35
CA ARG A 42 -8.48 -5.27 -3.19
C ARG A 42 -9.70 -4.98 -4.08
N ALA A 43 -10.76 -4.42 -3.51
CA ALA A 43 -11.98 -4.10 -4.25
C ALA A 43 -11.75 -3.03 -5.33
N ALA A 44 -10.89 -2.04 -5.06
CA ALA A 44 -10.52 -1.02 -6.03
C ALA A 44 -9.74 -1.64 -7.21
N LEU A 45 -8.76 -2.50 -6.93
CA LEU A 45 -8.00 -3.20 -7.97
C LEU A 45 -8.88 -4.09 -8.84
N ALA A 46 -9.80 -4.84 -8.23
CA ALA A 46 -10.75 -5.68 -8.96
C ALA A 46 -11.70 -4.88 -9.86
N GLN A 47 -11.92 -3.59 -9.55
CA GLN A 47 -12.69 -2.66 -10.37
C GLN A 47 -11.84 -1.93 -11.42
N GLY A 48 -10.54 -2.23 -11.52
CA GLY A 48 -9.63 -1.62 -12.49
C GLY A 48 -9.06 -0.28 -12.05
N VAL A 49 -9.10 0.06 -10.76
CA VAL A 49 -8.38 1.23 -10.25
C VAL A 49 -6.88 1.03 -10.48
N GLU A 50 -6.27 2.00 -11.14
CA GLU A 50 -4.85 1.99 -11.46
C GLU A 50 -4.00 1.96 -10.18
N LEU A 51 -3.02 1.06 -10.13
CA LEU A 51 -1.96 1.10 -9.13
C LEU A 51 -1.01 2.25 -9.46
N VAL A 52 -0.50 2.91 -8.44
CA VAL A 52 0.49 3.98 -8.62
C VAL A 52 1.77 3.59 -7.89
N PRO A 53 2.94 4.19 -8.17
CA PRO A 53 4.19 3.83 -7.50
C PRO A 53 4.12 3.89 -5.96
N SER A 54 3.30 4.81 -5.45
CA SER A 54 3.05 4.95 -4.00
C SER A 54 2.21 3.82 -3.36
N SER A 55 1.82 2.81 -4.14
CA SER A 55 1.09 1.61 -3.70
C SER A 55 1.98 0.58 -2.98
N GLY A 56 3.30 0.73 -2.97
CA GLY A 56 4.21 -0.17 -2.22
C GLY A 56 3.87 -0.28 -0.73
N LEU A 57 3.22 0.73 -0.15
CA LEU A 57 2.67 0.69 1.20
C LEU A 57 1.56 -0.35 1.39
N PHE A 58 0.87 -0.81 0.35
CA PHE A 58 -0.24 -1.76 0.45
C PHE A 58 0.13 -3.20 0.11
N LEU A 59 1.42 -3.48 -0.05
CA LEU A 59 1.93 -4.83 -0.19
C LEU A 59 2.42 -5.36 1.16
N GLU A 60 2.40 -6.65 1.39
CA GLU A 60 3.20 -7.24 2.47
C GLU A 60 4.70 -7.05 2.17
N CYS A 61 5.49 -6.73 3.19
CA CYS A 61 6.93 -6.58 2.98
C CYS A 61 7.62 -7.96 2.90
N PRO A 62 8.34 -8.30 1.80
CA PRO A 62 9.02 -9.59 1.70
C PRO A 62 10.24 -9.72 2.63
N VAL A 63 10.66 -8.63 3.28
CA VAL A 63 11.85 -8.58 4.14
C VAL A 63 11.50 -8.72 5.62
N CYS A 64 10.48 -7.99 6.08
CA CYS A 64 10.11 -7.95 7.50
C CYS A 64 8.67 -8.37 7.78
N GLU A 65 7.94 -8.85 6.76
CA GLU A 65 6.58 -9.42 6.86
C GLU A 65 5.54 -8.46 7.46
N VAL A 66 5.86 -7.17 7.59
CA VAL A 66 4.89 -6.16 8.04
C VAL A 66 3.74 -6.09 7.03
N LEU A 67 2.55 -5.92 7.58
CA LEU A 67 1.32 -5.96 6.80
C LEU A 67 1.18 -4.73 5.89
N PRO A 68 0.34 -4.81 4.85
CA PRO A 68 -0.12 -3.65 4.11
C PRO A 68 -0.60 -2.50 5.01
N GLY A 69 -0.20 -1.30 4.64
CA GLY A 69 -0.43 -0.06 5.36
C GLY A 69 0.51 0.16 6.55
N GLN A 70 1.30 -0.84 6.96
CA GLN A 70 2.26 -0.69 8.06
C GLN A 70 3.61 -0.21 7.54
N ARG A 71 4.30 0.60 8.35
CA ARG A 71 5.70 0.96 8.11
C ARG A 71 6.57 -0.29 8.30
N CYS A 72 7.65 -0.37 7.53
CA CYS A 72 8.63 -1.43 7.76
C CYS A 72 9.35 -1.23 9.09
N VAL A 73 9.92 -2.31 9.60
CA VAL A 73 10.83 -2.28 10.76
C VAL A 73 12.23 -2.67 10.32
N ASN A 74 13.25 -2.29 11.10
CA ASN A 74 14.61 -2.71 10.81
C ASN A 74 14.71 -4.23 10.87
N ALA A 75 15.24 -4.84 9.82
CA ALA A 75 15.46 -6.27 9.72
C ALA A 75 16.95 -6.58 9.54
N PRO A 76 17.44 -7.75 9.98
CA PRO A 76 18.83 -8.14 9.75
C PRO A 76 19.21 -8.04 8.27
N ARG A 77 20.35 -7.41 7.99
CA ARG A 77 20.87 -7.13 6.63
C ARG A 77 20.03 -6.17 5.79
N HIS A 78 18.93 -5.65 6.32
CA HIS A 78 18.03 -4.73 5.63
C HIS A 78 17.63 -3.58 6.58
N PRO A 79 18.59 -2.72 6.97
CA PRO A 79 18.28 -1.53 7.75
C PRO A 79 17.48 -0.54 6.90
N LEU A 80 16.50 0.13 7.50
CA LEU A 80 15.68 1.13 6.80
C LEU A 80 16.43 2.43 6.52
N GLN A 81 17.44 2.74 7.34
CA GLN A 81 18.12 4.04 7.36
C GLN A 81 17.07 5.17 7.50
N ASP A 82 16.90 6.00 6.47
CA ASP A 82 15.93 7.11 6.44
C ASP A 82 14.61 6.73 5.73
N ASN A 83 14.50 5.51 5.21
CA ASN A 83 13.31 5.08 4.47
C ASN A 83 12.19 4.58 5.39
N ILE A 84 10.95 4.77 4.96
CA ILE A 84 9.76 4.25 5.66
C ILE A 84 9.49 2.78 5.26
N LEU A 85 9.95 2.38 4.07
CA LEU A 85 9.76 1.06 3.48
C LEU A 85 11.11 0.45 3.07
N HIS A 86 11.18 -0.87 3.10
CA HIS A 86 12.24 -1.62 2.43
C HIS A 86 12.15 -1.43 0.91
N ALA A 87 13.31 -1.27 0.25
CA ALA A 87 13.37 -1.06 -1.20
C ALA A 87 12.72 -2.21 -1.97
N GLU A 88 12.91 -3.43 -1.48
CA GLU A 88 12.35 -4.67 -2.02
C GLU A 88 10.82 -4.63 -2.08
N ARG A 89 10.17 -3.98 -1.10
CA ARG A 89 8.71 -3.82 -1.08
C ARG A 89 8.24 -2.85 -2.16
N THR A 90 8.98 -1.77 -2.37
CA THR A 90 8.70 -0.78 -3.42
C THR A 90 8.95 -1.38 -4.80
N GLU A 91 10.09 -2.04 -5.01
CA GLU A 91 10.43 -2.71 -6.26
C GLU A 91 9.41 -3.79 -6.61
N LEU A 92 8.93 -4.56 -5.63
CA LEU A 92 7.89 -5.57 -5.85
C LEU A 92 6.60 -4.94 -6.39
N ALA A 93 6.21 -3.75 -5.89
CA ALA A 93 5.06 -3.01 -6.39
C ALA A 93 5.26 -2.56 -7.84
N GLU A 94 6.44 -2.03 -8.16
CA GLU A 94 6.77 -1.62 -9.51
C GLU A 94 6.81 -2.78 -10.50
N LYS A 95 7.37 -3.94 -10.10
CA LYS A 95 7.38 -5.15 -10.92
C LYS A 95 5.97 -5.67 -11.17
N ALA A 96 5.11 -5.67 -10.15
CA ALA A 96 3.71 -6.07 -10.29
C ALA A 96 2.94 -5.11 -11.23
N LEU A 97 3.21 -3.81 -11.11
CA LEU A 97 2.69 -2.76 -11.99
C LEU A 97 3.07 -2.96 -13.46
N ARG A 98 4.30 -3.40 -13.73
CA ARG A 98 4.77 -3.72 -15.09
C ARG A 98 4.32 -5.10 -15.59
N GLY A 99 3.59 -5.87 -14.77
CA GLY A 99 3.16 -7.23 -15.12
C GLY A 99 4.29 -8.26 -15.12
N GLU A 100 5.46 -7.93 -14.57
CA GLU A 100 6.63 -8.82 -14.50
C GLU A 100 6.44 -9.92 -13.45
N VAL A 101 5.64 -9.66 -12.42
CA VAL A 101 5.26 -10.61 -11.38
C VAL A 101 3.75 -10.54 -11.14
N PRO A 102 3.10 -11.64 -10.69
CA PRO A 102 1.72 -11.57 -10.25
C PRO A 102 1.56 -10.61 -9.08
N PHE A 103 0.36 -10.06 -8.88
CA PHE A 103 0.08 -9.28 -7.69
C PHE A 103 0.46 -10.06 -6.42
N PRO A 104 1.26 -9.48 -5.53
CA PRO A 104 1.70 -10.15 -4.31
C PRO A 104 0.58 -10.12 -3.26
N HIS A 105 0.70 -10.97 -2.25
CA HIS A 105 -0.26 -10.98 -1.14
C HIS A 105 -0.25 -9.63 -0.39
N PRO A 106 -1.40 -9.13 0.09
CA PRO A 106 -2.75 -9.64 -0.09
C PRO A 106 -3.47 -9.05 -1.31
N LEU A 107 -2.79 -8.44 -2.26
CA LEU A 107 -3.45 -7.94 -3.47
C LEU A 107 -3.78 -9.03 -4.49
N ARG A 108 -3.17 -10.22 -4.32
CA ARG A 108 -3.52 -11.46 -5.02
C ARG A 108 -4.92 -11.96 -4.68
#